data_AF-A0A954YY54-F1
#
_entry.id   AF-A0A954YY54-F1
#
_cell.length_a   1.000
_cell.length_b   1.000
_cell.length_c   1.000
_cell.angle_alpha   90.00
_cell.angle_beta   90.00
_cell.angle_gamma   90.00
#
_symmetry.space_group_name_H-M   'P 1'
#
loop_
_entity.id
_entity.type
_entity.pdbx_description
1 polymer ?
#
loop_
_entity_poly.entity_id
_entity_poly.type
_entity_poly.pdbx_seq_one_letter_code
_entity_poly.pdbx_strand_id
1 'polypeptide(L)'
;GKGKPAHHYKLAIDTKKNKPDIIADKTVEVPWDQGTEIEIEMVASYNKGRQSVAEYIELTAIANPHTTIVFKGPDKKVIEYLRNVDELPEQTEEIKPHPHGVELGVLMKMLKETESKQLGAFLSSEFSRVSPKIAKEVCEKAGLTQRTWIQSILPPDVEKLFNVLQETKLRAPSTNCLAPIGAEAILNGLLKGIKAEFYTASTRPPAVYRGNPFQIEVGMAFGGQLGSLDGNGDGDDKSKQPTTARVIRFANRVPLLYQQSGCCTFKSVVDTKWNNYGLSQARSSLPQAPFVVLIHMASVWVPFTSESKEAIADYDEIRKEIKLGLSECGRRLGTYIRRKKKRSHFAQRRDVFHRYIHEIVESCRAMTVCNKDDLRNALSELAARATDAADMEFDDHGKIIAKRKGSESEMDNTIVLGESEQAPPGQMELFAGDDESITERKARAKKSKKKSKKAKDAKPAMSTGKKKKKRK
;
A
#
# COMPACT_ATOMS: atom_id res chain seq x y z
N GLY A 1 17.79 0.65 -29.54
CA GLY A 1 17.77 2.05 -29.04
C GLY A 1 17.80 2.99 -30.23
N LYS A 2 17.33 4.24 -30.10
CA LYS A 2 17.17 5.16 -31.25
C LYS A 2 18.44 5.21 -32.11
N GLY A 3 18.31 4.90 -33.39
CA GLY A 3 19.39 4.89 -34.38
C GLY A 3 20.28 3.64 -34.39
N LYS A 4 20.02 2.63 -33.56
CA LYS A 4 20.71 1.34 -33.59
C LYS A 4 19.78 0.24 -34.12
N PRO A 5 20.30 -0.74 -34.88
CA PRO A 5 19.53 -1.89 -35.32
C PRO A 5 18.93 -2.66 -34.12
N ALA A 6 17.76 -3.27 -34.30
CA ALA A 6 17.21 -4.18 -33.31
C ALA A 6 17.77 -5.58 -33.54
N HIS A 7 18.15 -6.26 -32.46
CA HIS A 7 18.75 -7.59 -32.50
C HIS A 7 17.77 -8.63 -31.95
N HIS A 8 17.65 -9.75 -32.66
CA HIS A 8 16.92 -10.94 -32.25
C HIS A 8 17.94 -12.03 -31.90
N TYR A 9 17.92 -12.44 -30.63
CA TYR A 9 18.74 -13.51 -30.11
C TYR A 9 17.90 -14.75 -29.83
N LYS A 10 18.36 -15.92 -30.26
CA LYS A 10 17.90 -17.21 -29.73
C LYS A 10 18.99 -17.77 -28.84
N LEU A 11 18.68 -17.91 -27.55
CA LEU A 11 19.63 -18.30 -26.52
C LEU A 11 19.23 -19.65 -25.93
N ALA A 12 20.22 -20.51 -25.72
CA ALA A 12 20.14 -21.67 -24.85
C ALA A 12 21.23 -21.58 -23.78
N ILE A 13 21.18 -22.45 -22.78
CA ILE A 13 22.19 -22.52 -21.72
C ILE A 13 22.89 -23.86 -21.79
N ASP A 14 24.22 -23.87 -21.93
CA ASP A 14 25.04 -25.05 -21.70
C ASP A 14 25.20 -25.27 -20.19
N THR A 15 24.41 -26.20 -19.66
CA THR A 15 24.38 -26.52 -18.23
C THR A 15 25.67 -27.12 -17.71
N LYS A 16 26.52 -27.73 -18.56
CA LYS A 16 27.80 -28.31 -18.12
C LYS A 16 28.85 -27.24 -17.85
N LYS A 17 28.86 -26.17 -18.66
CA LYS A 17 29.84 -25.08 -18.54
C LYS A 17 29.30 -23.84 -17.84
N ASN A 18 28.00 -23.80 -17.58
CA ASN A 18 27.28 -22.63 -17.09
C ASN A 18 27.55 -21.40 -17.98
N LYS A 19 27.45 -21.60 -19.31
CA LYS A 19 27.67 -20.56 -20.32
C LYS A 19 26.47 -20.44 -21.25
N PRO A 20 26.13 -19.22 -21.71
CA PRO A 20 25.10 -19.04 -22.71
C PRO A 20 25.58 -19.63 -24.05
N ASP A 21 24.68 -20.30 -24.75
CA ASP A 21 24.85 -20.78 -26.11
C ASP A 21 23.97 -19.94 -27.05
N ILE A 22 24.59 -19.23 -27.99
CA ILE A 22 23.90 -18.31 -28.90
C ILE A 22 23.57 -19.09 -30.17
N ILE A 23 22.31 -19.50 -30.31
CA ILE A 23 21.83 -20.28 -31.46
C ILE A 23 21.60 -19.37 -32.67
N ALA A 24 21.13 -18.14 -32.44
CA ALA A 24 20.94 -17.16 -33.50
C ALA A 24 21.20 -15.74 -32.98
N ASP A 25 21.86 -14.94 -33.81
CA ASP A 25 21.98 -13.49 -33.68
C ASP A 25 21.64 -12.89 -35.05
N LYS A 26 20.54 -12.15 -35.14
CA LYS A 26 20.08 -11.52 -36.37
C LYS A 26 19.62 -10.10 -36.09
N THR A 27 19.89 -9.20 -37.03
CA THR A 27 19.24 -7.89 -37.04
C THR A 27 17.82 -8.03 -37.61
N VAL A 28 16.84 -7.44 -36.94
CA VAL A 28 15.42 -7.45 -37.33
C VAL A 28 14.86 -6.04 -37.29
N GLU A 29 13.85 -5.76 -38.11
CA GLU A 29 13.05 -4.55 -37.99
C GLU A 29 11.88 -4.79 -37.04
N VAL A 30 11.68 -3.88 -36.09
CA VAL A 30 10.60 -3.95 -35.09
C VAL A 30 9.75 -2.69 -35.17
N PRO A 31 8.44 -2.77 -34.86
CA PRO A 31 7.52 -1.64 -35.01
C PRO A 31 7.65 -0.56 -33.92
N TRP A 32 8.61 -0.68 -33.00
CA TRP A 32 8.84 0.27 -31.91
C TRP A 32 10.26 0.83 -31.90
N ASP A 33 10.42 2.10 -31.52
CA ASP A 33 11.72 2.79 -31.51
C ASP A 33 12.71 2.23 -30.48
N GLN A 34 12.20 1.77 -29.34
CA GLN A 34 12.99 1.29 -28.20
C GLN A 34 12.18 0.32 -27.34
N GLY A 35 12.83 -0.72 -26.86
CA GLY A 35 12.23 -1.75 -26.02
C GLY A 35 12.98 -3.07 -26.14
N THR A 36 12.57 -4.04 -25.33
CA THR A 36 13.06 -5.42 -25.36
C THR A 36 11.85 -6.33 -25.22
N GLU A 37 11.72 -7.28 -26.13
CA GLU A 37 10.72 -8.35 -26.07
C GLU A 37 11.42 -9.65 -25.67
N ILE A 38 10.81 -10.39 -24.75
CA ILE A 38 11.31 -11.68 -24.27
C ILE A 38 10.20 -12.69 -24.45
N GLU A 39 10.46 -13.73 -25.24
CA GLU A 39 9.57 -14.86 -25.44
C GLU A 39 10.22 -16.11 -24.86
N ILE A 40 9.49 -16.83 -23.99
CA ILE A 40 9.96 -18.06 -23.35
C ILE A 40 8.86 -19.11 -23.53
N GLU A 41 9.20 -20.21 -24.20
CA GLU A 41 8.34 -21.39 -24.28
C GLU A 41 8.64 -22.31 -23.09
N MET A 42 7.61 -22.62 -22.29
CA MET A 42 7.74 -23.52 -21.15
C MET A 42 6.45 -24.30 -20.90
N VAL A 43 6.60 -25.49 -20.30
CA VAL A 43 5.47 -26.29 -19.83
C VAL A 43 5.03 -25.77 -18.46
N ALA A 44 3.84 -25.18 -18.39
CA ALA A 44 3.28 -24.61 -17.16
C ALA A 44 1.76 -24.77 -17.11
N SER A 45 1.18 -24.72 -15.90
CA SER A 45 -0.27 -24.65 -15.69
C SER A 45 -0.72 -23.22 -15.41
N TYR A 46 -1.78 -22.78 -16.10
CA TYR A 46 -2.36 -21.46 -15.88
C TYR A 46 -3.54 -21.55 -14.90
N ASN A 47 -3.29 -21.21 -13.64
CA ASN A 47 -4.30 -21.20 -12.59
C ASN A 47 -4.99 -19.83 -12.50
N LYS A 48 -6.30 -19.83 -12.29
CA LYS A 48 -7.13 -18.63 -12.08
C LYS A 48 -7.49 -18.45 -10.61
N GLY A 49 -7.90 -17.24 -10.24
CA GLY A 49 -8.32 -16.91 -8.88
C GLY A 49 -7.17 -16.44 -7.99
N ARG A 50 -7.18 -16.88 -6.73
CA ARG A 50 -6.15 -16.49 -5.75
C ARG A 50 -4.78 -17.05 -6.12
N GLN A 51 -3.74 -16.25 -5.87
CA GLN A 51 -2.35 -16.59 -6.17
C GLN A 51 -2.13 -16.92 -7.66
N SER A 52 -2.88 -16.24 -8.54
CA SER A 52 -2.75 -16.37 -9.98
C SER A 52 -1.85 -15.29 -10.58
N VAL A 53 -1.45 -15.49 -11.83
CA VAL A 53 -0.72 -14.50 -12.63
C VAL A 53 -1.53 -13.21 -12.77
N ALA A 54 -2.85 -13.31 -12.91
CA ALA A 54 -3.73 -12.15 -13.00
C ALA A 54 -3.67 -11.30 -11.71
N GLU A 55 -3.73 -11.94 -10.54
CA GLU A 55 -3.59 -11.24 -9.25
C GLU A 55 -2.19 -10.60 -9.11
N TYR A 56 -1.13 -11.29 -9.54
CA TYR A 56 0.22 -10.73 -9.51
C TYR A 56 0.31 -9.42 -10.31
N ILE A 57 -0.21 -9.42 -11.54
CA ILE A 57 -0.18 -8.25 -12.42
C ILE A 57 -1.06 -7.13 -11.87
N GLU A 58 -2.22 -7.47 -11.32
CA GLU A 58 -3.14 -6.53 -10.70
C GLU A 58 -2.50 -5.82 -9.50
N LEU A 59 -1.89 -6.57 -8.57
CA LEU A 59 -1.16 -5.99 -7.44
C LEU A 59 0.06 -5.18 -7.89
N THR A 60 0.74 -5.61 -8.96
CA THR A 60 1.85 -4.86 -9.54
C THR A 60 1.40 -3.51 -10.09
N ALA A 61 0.22 -3.44 -10.71
CA ALA A 61 -0.38 -2.19 -11.17
C ALA A 61 -0.75 -1.24 -10.01
N ILE A 62 -1.15 -1.78 -8.86
CA ILE A 62 -1.43 -1.01 -7.64
C ILE A 62 -0.14 -0.41 -7.06
N ALA A 63 0.93 -1.19 -6.97
CA ALA A 63 2.22 -0.72 -6.44
C ALA A 63 2.94 0.25 -7.38
N ASN A 64 2.63 0.23 -8.68
CA ASN A 64 3.29 1.03 -9.70
C ASN A 64 2.26 1.85 -10.50
N PRO A 65 1.64 2.88 -9.90
CA PRO A 65 0.57 3.66 -10.54
C PRO A 65 1.04 4.49 -11.75
N HIS A 66 2.36 4.61 -11.95
CA HIS A 66 2.96 5.33 -13.06
C HIS A 66 3.07 4.48 -14.34
N THR A 67 2.87 3.16 -14.26
CA THR A 67 3.01 2.25 -15.42
C THR A 67 1.66 1.94 -16.07
N THR A 68 1.69 1.63 -17.36
CA THR A 68 0.56 1.02 -18.07
C THR A 68 0.91 -0.43 -18.35
N ILE A 69 0.06 -1.36 -17.90
CA ILE A 69 0.29 -2.80 -18.05
C ILE A 69 -0.85 -3.39 -18.87
N VAL A 70 -0.52 -4.07 -19.97
CA VAL A 70 -1.49 -4.79 -20.80
C VAL A 70 -1.23 -6.28 -20.64
N PHE A 71 -2.16 -6.98 -20.00
CA PHE A 71 -2.10 -8.42 -19.83
C PHE A 71 -3.01 -9.12 -20.82
N LYS A 72 -2.44 -10.03 -21.60
CA LYS A 72 -3.18 -10.92 -22.52
C LYS A 72 -3.08 -12.34 -21.99
N GLY A 73 -4.16 -12.84 -21.40
CA GLY A 73 -4.20 -14.21 -20.88
C GLY A 73 -4.33 -15.26 -22.00
N PRO A 74 -4.07 -16.56 -21.70
CA PRO A 74 -4.25 -17.67 -22.65
C PRO A 74 -5.67 -17.72 -23.24
N ASP A 75 -6.65 -17.27 -22.46
CA ASP A 75 -8.06 -17.15 -22.78
C ASP A 75 -8.38 -16.11 -23.87
N LYS A 76 -7.38 -15.41 -24.40
CA LYS A 76 -7.50 -14.23 -25.29
C LYS A 76 -8.23 -13.04 -24.66
N LYS A 77 -8.49 -13.08 -23.35
CA LYS A 77 -8.96 -11.91 -22.60
C LYS A 77 -7.80 -10.92 -22.44
N VAL A 78 -8.07 -9.66 -22.79
CA VAL A 78 -7.12 -8.56 -22.63
C VAL A 78 -7.57 -7.70 -21.46
N ILE A 79 -6.68 -7.48 -20.51
CA ILE A 79 -6.89 -6.62 -19.35
C ILE A 79 -5.86 -5.49 -19.43
N GLU A 80 -6.34 -4.25 -19.42
CA GLU A 80 -5.49 -3.06 -19.54
C GLU A 80 -5.51 -2.25 -18.25
N TYR A 81 -4.40 -2.24 -17.54
CA TYR A 81 -4.19 -1.42 -16.36
C TYR A 81 -3.53 -0.11 -16.78
N LEU A 82 -4.32 0.94 -16.99
CA LEU A 82 -3.81 2.26 -17.39
C LEU A 82 -3.08 2.96 -16.24
N ARG A 83 -2.02 3.72 -16.55
CA ARG A 83 -1.35 4.59 -15.58
C ARG A 83 -2.30 5.63 -15.01
N ASN A 84 -2.08 6.01 -13.75
CA ASN A 84 -2.83 7.06 -13.06
C ASN A 84 -1.98 8.29 -12.75
N VAL A 85 -0.69 8.09 -12.55
CA VAL A 85 0.25 9.17 -12.21
C VAL A 85 1.25 9.32 -13.34
N ASP A 86 1.48 10.57 -13.77
CA ASP A 86 2.47 10.86 -14.81
C ASP A 86 3.89 10.96 -14.25
N GLU A 87 4.01 11.34 -12.97
CA GLU A 87 5.25 11.44 -12.23
C GLU A 87 5.93 10.08 -12.02
N LEU A 88 7.24 10.06 -12.28
CA LEU A 88 8.07 8.89 -12.07
C LEU A 88 8.60 8.88 -10.64
N PRO A 89 8.77 7.69 -10.05
CA PRO A 89 9.39 7.57 -8.73
C PRO A 89 10.85 8.05 -8.77
N GLU A 90 11.33 8.56 -7.63
CA GLU A 90 12.72 9.00 -7.47
C GLU A 90 13.72 7.87 -7.80
N GLN A 91 14.79 8.23 -8.49
CA GLN A 91 15.87 7.28 -8.78
C GLN A 91 16.69 7.02 -7.53
N THR A 92 16.88 5.75 -7.21
CA THR A 92 17.71 5.33 -6.09
C THR A 92 19.19 5.43 -6.43
N GLU A 93 19.98 5.93 -5.49
CA GLU A 93 21.44 5.90 -5.59
C GLU A 93 22.02 4.58 -5.05
N GLU A 94 23.02 4.05 -5.74
CA GLU A 94 23.77 2.90 -5.24
C GLU A 94 24.56 3.32 -3.99
N ILE A 95 24.48 2.49 -2.94
CA ILE A 95 25.23 2.70 -1.71
C ILE A 95 26.20 1.56 -1.46
N LYS A 96 27.33 1.92 -0.86
CA LYS A 96 28.31 0.97 -0.35
C LYS A 96 27.76 0.21 0.87
N PRO A 97 28.22 -1.02 1.10
CA PRO A 97 27.79 -1.79 2.26
C PRO A 97 28.16 -1.07 3.56
N HIS A 98 27.26 -1.14 4.53
CA HIS A 98 27.54 -0.66 5.89
C HIS A 98 28.25 -1.77 6.68
N PRO A 99 29.26 -1.47 7.53
CA PRO A 99 30.01 -2.48 8.25
C PRO A 99 29.15 -3.44 9.09
N HIS A 100 28.10 -2.94 9.76
CA HIS A 100 27.17 -3.77 10.53
C HIS A 100 26.33 -4.77 9.71
N GLY A 101 26.34 -4.65 8.38
CA GLY A 101 25.62 -5.55 7.47
C GLY A 101 26.48 -6.54 6.71
N VAL A 102 27.79 -6.47 6.89
CA VAL A 102 28.72 -7.39 6.25
C VAL A 102 28.94 -8.59 7.16
N GLU A 103 29.04 -9.77 6.56
CA GLU A 103 29.42 -11.01 7.23
C GLU A 103 30.90 -11.30 7.02
N LEU A 104 31.51 -12.12 7.90
CA LEU A 104 32.94 -12.42 7.84
C LEU A 104 33.40 -12.94 6.47
N GLY A 105 32.63 -13.85 5.85
CA GLY A 105 32.95 -14.39 4.53
C GLY A 105 32.90 -13.34 3.42
N VAL A 106 31.97 -12.39 3.51
CA VAL A 106 31.86 -11.27 2.57
C VAL A 106 33.04 -10.31 2.78
N LEU A 107 33.41 -10.00 4.03
CA LEU A 107 34.60 -9.19 4.32
C LEU A 107 35.88 -9.82 3.76
N MET A 108 36.05 -11.14 3.93
CA MET A 108 37.19 -11.87 3.37
C MET A 108 37.22 -11.81 1.84
N LYS A 109 36.05 -11.89 1.19
CA LYS A 109 35.92 -11.75 -0.26
C LYS A 109 36.27 -10.33 -0.71
N MET A 110 35.74 -9.31 -0.05
CA MET A 110 36.03 -7.90 -0.33
C MET A 110 37.52 -7.59 -0.20
N LEU A 111 38.20 -8.11 0.83
CA LEU A 111 39.65 -7.95 1.00
C LEU A 111 40.46 -8.56 -0.15
N LYS A 112 39.95 -9.61 -0.81
CA LYS A 112 40.63 -10.24 -1.96
C LYS A 112 40.36 -9.52 -3.29
N GLU A 113 39.18 -8.94 -3.44
CA GLU A 113 38.71 -8.31 -4.70
C GLU A 113 39.01 -6.81 -4.77
N THR A 114 39.26 -6.15 -3.64
CA THR A 114 39.50 -4.70 -3.60
C THR A 114 40.74 -4.28 -4.38
N GLU A 115 40.67 -3.09 -4.99
CA GLU A 115 41.81 -2.44 -5.63
C GLU A 115 42.71 -1.71 -4.62
N SER A 116 42.23 -1.49 -3.40
CA SER A 116 42.99 -0.81 -2.34
C SER A 116 44.20 -1.64 -1.91
N LYS A 117 45.36 -1.00 -1.77
CA LYS A 117 46.60 -1.68 -1.30
C LYS A 117 46.72 -1.73 0.22
N GLN A 118 46.18 -0.71 0.89
CA GLN A 118 46.33 -0.48 2.32
C GLN A 118 44.98 -0.59 3.05
N LEU A 119 45.02 -1.11 4.28
CA LEU A 119 43.83 -1.36 5.09
C LEU A 119 43.01 -0.08 5.38
N GLY A 120 43.66 1.04 5.68
CA GLY A 120 42.96 2.30 5.94
C GLY A 120 42.20 2.83 4.71
N ALA A 121 42.79 2.67 3.52
CA ALA A 121 42.15 3.04 2.26
C ALA A 121 40.97 2.12 1.95
N PHE A 122 41.12 0.81 2.16
CA PHE A 122 40.04 -0.16 2.01
C PHE A 122 38.83 0.16 2.89
N LEU A 123 39.05 0.35 4.20
CA LEU A 123 37.95 0.60 5.13
C LEU A 123 37.17 1.88 4.80
N SER A 124 37.84 2.91 4.29
CA SER A 124 37.20 4.19 3.94
C SER A 124 36.61 4.23 2.52
N SER A 125 37.13 3.42 1.60
CA SER A 125 36.67 3.37 0.23
C SER A 125 35.55 2.36 0.01
N GLU A 126 35.58 1.19 0.66
CA GLU A 126 34.61 0.11 0.38
C GLU A 126 33.36 0.18 1.26
N PHE A 127 33.43 0.82 2.42
CA PHE A 127 32.32 0.87 3.38
C PHE A 127 31.66 2.24 3.43
N SER A 128 30.34 2.23 3.60
CA SER A 128 29.58 3.43 3.90
C SER A 128 29.82 3.89 5.34
N ARG A 129 29.88 5.22 5.55
CA ARG A 129 30.01 5.88 6.86
C ARG A 129 31.30 5.57 7.65
N VAL A 130 32.33 5.02 7.00
CA VAL A 130 33.66 4.85 7.59
C VAL A 130 34.58 5.97 7.14
N SER A 131 34.84 6.93 8.03
CA SER A 131 35.82 8.00 7.75
C SER A 131 37.25 7.53 8.02
N PRO A 132 38.29 8.19 7.46
CA PRO A 132 39.68 7.86 7.75
C PRO A 132 40.02 7.87 9.26
N LYS A 133 39.34 8.71 10.05
CA LYS A 133 39.49 8.76 11.51
C LYS A 133 38.96 7.48 12.17
N ILE A 134 37.78 7.02 11.76
CA ILE A 134 37.16 5.79 12.27
C ILE A 134 37.98 4.58 11.82
N ALA A 135 38.42 4.56 10.57
CA ALA A 135 39.30 3.50 10.06
C ALA A 135 40.58 3.39 10.90
N LYS A 136 41.15 4.51 11.35
CA LYS A 136 42.30 4.52 12.26
C LYS A 136 41.99 3.82 13.58
N GLU A 137 40.90 4.23 14.22
CA GLU A 137 40.45 3.67 15.50
C GLU A 137 40.17 2.17 15.41
N VAL A 138 39.52 1.73 14.32
CA VAL A 138 39.24 0.32 14.06
C VAL A 138 40.54 -0.48 13.88
N CYS A 139 41.48 0.02 13.07
CA CYS A 139 42.77 -0.64 12.88
C CYS A 139 43.53 -0.77 14.21
N GLU A 140 43.62 0.32 15.00
CA GLU A 140 44.33 0.34 16.27
C GLU A 140 43.75 -0.66 17.28
N LYS A 141 42.41 -0.73 17.39
CA LYS A 141 41.72 -1.72 18.25
C LYS A 141 41.92 -3.16 17.77
N ALA A 142 42.04 -3.38 16.47
CA ALA A 142 42.32 -4.70 15.90
C ALA A 142 43.80 -5.12 16.01
N GLY A 143 44.68 -4.25 16.53
CA GLY A 143 46.14 -4.51 16.58
C GLY A 143 46.83 -4.35 15.22
N LEU A 144 46.20 -3.66 14.28
CA LEU A 144 46.69 -3.41 12.93
C LEU A 144 46.99 -1.92 12.72
N THR A 145 47.69 -1.60 11.64
CA THR A 145 47.94 -0.20 11.25
C THR A 145 47.21 0.14 9.96
N GLN A 146 46.90 1.42 9.72
CA GLN A 146 46.30 1.84 8.46
C GLN A 146 47.17 1.53 7.23
N ARG A 147 48.49 1.42 7.44
CA ARG A 147 49.49 1.13 6.42
C ARG A 147 49.73 -0.36 6.21
N THR A 148 49.07 -1.21 6.98
CA THR A 148 49.14 -2.66 6.78
C THR A 148 48.65 -3.00 5.38
N TRP A 149 49.44 -3.79 4.66
CA TRP A 149 49.10 -4.24 3.32
C TRP A 149 48.01 -5.30 3.37
N ILE A 150 47.00 -5.18 2.51
CA ILE A 150 45.86 -6.10 2.52
C ILE A 150 46.30 -7.55 2.27
N GLN A 151 47.27 -7.75 1.38
CA GLN A 151 47.83 -9.07 1.06
C GLN A 151 48.53 -9.75 2.25
N SER A 152 48.97 -8.98 3.25
CA SER A 152 49.62 -9.53 4.46
C SER A 152 48.65 -9.92 5.57
N ILE A 153 47.35 -9.64 5.42
CA ILE A 153 46.35 -9.90 6.47
C ILE A 153 46.02 -11.39 6.47
N LEU A 154 46.25 -12.04 7.61
CA LEU A 154 45.92 -13.45 7.82
C LEU A 154 44.45 -13.61 8.25
N PRO A 155 43.80 -14.77 8.00
CA PRO A 155 42.41 -15.00 8.38
C PRO A 155 42.07 -14.68 9.86
N PRO A 156 42.91 -15.01 10.87
CA PRO A 156 42.65 -14.65 12.26
C PRO A 156 42.61 -13.13 12.51
N ASP A 157 43.36 -12.36 11.73
CA ASP A 157 43.36 -10.90 11.86
C ASP A 157 42.13 -10.29 11.19
N VAL A 158 41.57 -10.94 10.16
CA VAL A 158 40.28 -10.56 9.58
C VAL A 158 39.15 -10.78 10.58
N GLU A 159 39.16 -11.87 11.34
CA GLU A 159 38.17 -12.13 12.40
C GLU A 159 38.24 -11.07 13.50
N LYS A 160 39.43 -10.70 13.96
CA LYS A 160 39.60 -9.60 14.93
C LYS A 160 39.09 -8.28 14.37
N LEU A 161 39.46 -7.95 13.13
CA LEU A 161 38.99 -6.75 12.45
C LEU A 161 37.46 -6.73 12.34
N PHE A 162 36.85 -7.86 12.00
CA PHE A 162 35.41 -8.02 11.90
C PHE A 162 34.70 -7.74 13.24
N ASN A 163 35.17 -8.35 14.32
CA ASN A 163 34.59 -8.15 15.65
C ASN A 163 34.68 -6.68 16.08
N VAL A 164 35.83 -6.05 15.88
CA VAL A 164 36.04 -4.62 16.18
C VAL A 164 35.13 -3.73 15.32
N LEU A 165 34.95 -4.06 14.03
CA LEU A 165 34.04 -3.33 13.15
C LEU A 165 32.58 -3.40 13.62
N GLN A 166 32.14 -4.56 14.12
CA GLN A 166 30.77 -4.73 14.66
C GLN A 166 30.57 -3.96 15.97
N GLU A 167 31.56 -3.96 16.86
CA GLU A 167 31.50 -3.25 18.14
C GLU A 167 31.58 -1.71 17.98
N THR A 168 32.20 -1.23 16.91
CA THR A 168 32.38 0.19 16.67
C THR A 168 31.05 0.88 16.38
N LYS A 169 30.79 1.99 17.08
CA LYS A 169 29.60 2.82 16.88
C LYS A 169 29.74 3.65 15.61
N LEU A 170 28.95 3.31 14.59
CA LEU A 170 28.90 4.00 13.32
C LEU A 170 27.60 4.80 13.16
N ARG A 171 27.63 5.81 12.28
CA ARG A 171 26.42 6.52 11.88
C ARG A 171 25.56 5.61 11.00
N ALA A 172 24.25 5.78 11.07
CA ALA A 172 23.33 5.07 10.18
C ALA A 172 23.69 5.27 8.68
N PRO A 173 23.49 4.25 7.84
CA PRO A 173 23.64 4.34 6.39
C PRO A 173 22.78 5.46 5.79
N SER A 174 23.12 5.87 4.56
CA SER A 174 22.31 6.83 3.81
C SER A 174 20.96 6.21 3.41
N THR A 175 19.89 7.00 3.48
CA THR A 175 18.53 6.59 3.12
C THR A 175 18.17 6.87 1.66
N ASN A 176 19.01 7.60 0.92
CA ASN A 176 18.79 7.95 -0.50
C ASN A 176 18.77 6.74 -1.45
N CYS A 177 19.12 5.55 -0.96
CA CYS A 177 19.05 4.29 -1.69
C CYS A 177 17.65 3.66 -1.69
N LEU A 178 16.69 4.24 -0.95
CA LEU A 178 15.34 3.73 -0.83
C LEU A 178 14.39 4.51 -1.74
N ALA A 179 13.59 3.79 -2.53
CA ALA A 179 12.47 4.35 -3.29
C ALA A 179 11.14 3.79 -2.76
N PRO A 180 10.59 4.35 -1.67
CA PRO A 180 9.26 3.99 -1.20
C PRO A 180 8.20 4.27 -2.28
N ILE A 181 7.00 3.69 -2.14
CA ILE A 181 5.87 3.98 -3.03
C ILE A 181 5.32 5.38 -2.71
N GLY A 182 5.24 5.71 -1.42
CA GLY A 182 4.64 6.94 -0.90
C GLY A 182 3.19 6.72 -0.47
N ALA A 183 2.79 7.40 0.62
CA ALA A 183 1.45 7.26 1.19
C ALA A 183 0.33 7.65 0.20
N GLU A 184 0.52 8.73 -0.57
CA GLU A 184 -0.45 9.18 -1.59
C GLU A 184 -0.61 8.18 -2.72
N ALA A 185 0.50 7.63 -3.23
CA ALA A 185 0.47 6.62 -4.29
C ALA A 185 -0.19 5.32 -3.80
N ILE A 186 0.05 4.91 -2.55
CA ILE A 186 -0.64 3.78 -1.92
C ILE A 186 -2.15 4.04 -1.83
N LEU A 187 -2.57 5.23 -1.40
CA LEU A 187 -4.00 5.60 -1.35
C LEU A 187 -4.64 5.55 -2.75
N ASN A 188 -4.00 6.14 -3.75
CA ASN A 188 -4.46 6.12 -5.13
C ASN A 188 -4.57 4.69 -5.69
N GLY A 189 -3.59 3.83 -5.38
CA GLY A 189 -3.60 2.42 -5.74
C GLY A 189 -4.76 1.67 -5.07
N LEU A 190 -4.96 1.87 -3.77
CA LEU A 190 -6.05 1.24 -3.01
C LEU A 190 -7.42 1.73 -3.47
N LEU A 191 -7.60 3.02 -3.74
CA LEU A 191 -8.85 3.59 -4.24
C LEU A 191 -9.25 3.05 -5.62
N LYS A 192 -8.27 2.80 -6.50
CA LYS A 192 -8.54 2.30 -7.86
C LYS A 192 -8.97 0.85 -7.86
N GLY A 193 -8.34 0.04 -7.01
CA GLY A 193 -8.58 -1.39 -6.97
C GLY A 193 -9.72 -1.76 -6.01
N ILE A 194 -9.69 -1.28 -4.77
CA ILE A 194 -10.58 -1.74 -3.71
C ILE A 194 -11.72 -0.76 -3.56
N LYS A 195 -12.97 -1.24 -3.57
CA LYS A 195 -14.15 -0.44 -3.24
C LYS A 195 -14.45 -0.53 -1.73
N ALA A 196 -13.90 0.42 -0.98
CA ALA A 196 -14.05 0.57 0.47
C ALA A 196 -14.68 1.93 0.81
N GLU A 197 -15.11 2.09 2.05
CA GLU A 197 -15.64 3.37 2.55
C GLU A 197 -14.53 4.24 3.17
N PHE A 198 -13.49 3.62 3.70
CA PHE A 198 -12.42 4.27 4.43
C PHE A 198 -11.07 3.79 3.94
N TYR A 199 -10.15 4.73 3.71
CA TYR A 199 -8.77 4.48 3.31
C TYR A 199 -7.82 5.31 4.16
N THR A 200 -6.70 4.71 4.57
CA THR A 200 -5.60 5.44 5.20
C THR A 200 -4.28 4.85 4.75
N ALA A 201 -3.25 5.68 4.62
CA ALA A 201 -1.89 5.24 4.42
C ALA A 201 -0.91 5.98 5.34
N SER A 202 0.20 5.34 5.65
CA SER A 202 1.31 5.95 6.39
C SER A 202 2.63 5.39 5.86
N THR A 203 3.59 6.29 5.66
CA THR A 203 4.98 5.98 5.31
C THR A 203 5.84 6.31 6.52
N ARG A 204 6.47 5.29 7.11
CA ARG A 204 7.30 5.46 8.31
C ARG A 204 8.65 6.09 7.96
N PRO A 205 9.35 6.73 8.92
CA PRO A 205 10.74 7.10 8.70
C PRO A 205 11.60 5.85 8.45
N PRO A 206 12.67 5.95 7.65
CA PRO A 206 13.59 4.84 7.43
C PRO A 206 14.23 4.37 8.74
N ALA A 207 14.36 3.05 8.88
CA ALA A 207 15.06 2.36 9.95
C ALA A 207 16.19 1.52 9.37
N VAL A 208 16.97 0.86 10.23
CA VAL A 208 18.13 0.07 9.83
C VAL A 208 18.06 -1.29 10.51
N TYR A 209 18.28 -2.36 9.76
CA TYR A 209 18.44 -3.71 10.30
C TYR A 209 19.74 -4.29 9.74
N ARG A 210 20.60 -4.87 10.59
CA ARG A 210 21.92 -5.40 10.16
C ARG A 210 22.63 -4.49 9.16
N GLY A 211 22.77 -3.19 9.46
CA GLY A 211 23.41 -2.21 8.57
C GLY A 211 22.68 -1.88 7.25
N ASN A 212 21.54 -2.51 6.93
CA ASN A 212 20.76 -2.23 5.73
C ASN A 212 19.62 -1.26 6.06
N PRO A 213 19.53 -0.10 5.38
CA PRO A 213 18.41 0.81 5.53
C PRO A 213 17.15 0.18 4.93
N PHE A 214 16.03 0.33 5.61
CA PHE A 214 14.72 -0.10 5.14
C PHE A 214 13.64 0.89 5.56
N GLN A 215 12.53 0.89 4.84
CA GLN A 215 11.38 1.74 5.14
C GLN A 215 10.10 0.92 5.00
N ILE A 216 9.18 1.12 5.95
CA ILE A 216 7.89 0.42 5.98
C ILE A 216 6.77 1.40 5.66
N GLU A 217 5.88 0.97 4.78
CA GLU A 217 4.66 1.69 4.45
C GLU A 217 3.46 0.78 4.68
N VAL A 218 2.39 1.37 5.22
CA VAL A 218 1.18 0.65 5.59
C VAL A 218 -0.01 1.37 5.00
N GLY A 219 -0.80 0.65 4.20
CA GLY A 219 -2.10 1.07 3.71
C GLY A 219 -3.21 0.24 4.35
N MET A 220 -4.37 0.84 4.59
CA MET A 220 -5.55 0.15 5.10
C MET A 220 -6.79 0.62 4.36
N ALA A 221 -7.69 -0.33 4.07
CA ALA A 221 -9.00 -0.07 3.50
C ALA A 221 -10.08 -0.83 4.29
N PHE A 222 -11.21 -0.19 4.59
CA PHE A 222 -12.27 -0.76 5.43
C PHE A 222 -13.68 -0.46 4.90
N GLY A 223 -14.58 -1.44 5.01
CA GLY A 223 -16.01 -1.30 4.71
C GLY A 223 -16.35 -1.44 3.22
N GLY A 224 -17.54 -1.00 2.81
CA GLY A 224 -17.97 -1.06 1.42
C GLY A 224 -18.21 -2.49 0.91
N GLN A 225 -17.85 -2.74 -0.36
CA GLN A 225 -18.11 -4.02 -1.03
C GLN A 225 -17.10 -5.11 -0.66
N LEU A 226 -16.13 -4.81 0.20
CA LEU A 226 -15.14 -5.76 0.70
C LEU A 226 -15.77 -6.99 1.36
N GLY A 227 -16.93 -6.83 2.00
CA GLY A 227 -17.63 -7.93 2.69
C GLY A 227 -18.23 -8.99 1.76
N SER A 228 -18.39 -8.67 0.47
CA SER A 228 -19.09 -9.52 -0.50
C SER A 228 -18.15 -10.40 -1.34
N LEU A 229 -16.83 -10.21 -1.22
CA LEU A 229 -15.83 -10.75 -2.17
C LEU A 229 -15.29 -12.14 -1.82
N ASP A 230 -15.44 -12.62 -0.58
CA ASP A 230 -14.93 -13.94 -0.16
C ASP A 230 -15.94 -15.09 -0.39
N GLY A 231 -17.04 -14.85 -1.12
CA GLY A 231 -18.09 -15.84 -1.37
C GLY A 231 -17.80 -16.78 -2.55
N ASN A 232 -16.96 -17.78 -2.36
CA ASN A 232 -16.82 -18.93 -3.26
C ASN A 232 -17.96 -19.96 -3.05
N GLY A 233 -19.19 -19.48 -2.85
CA GLY A 233 -20.38 -20.27 -2.61
C GLY A 233 -21.52 -19.80 -3.51
N ASP A 234 -21.97 -20.68 -4.40
CA ASP A 234 -23.28 -20.60 -5.03
C ASP A 234 -24.36 -20.67 -3.95
N GLY A 235 -25.19 -19.63 -3.83
CA GLY A 235 -26.37 -19.63 -2.97
C GLY A 235 -26.59 -18.34 -2.17
N ASP A 236 -27.87 -18.03 -1.93
CA ASP A 236 -28.45 -16.85 -1.27
C ASP A 236 -28.03 -16.59 0.20
N ASP A 237 -27.00 -17.28 0.73
CA ASP A 237 -26.56 -17.18 2.13
C ASP A 237 -25.26 -16.37 2.31
N LYS A 238 -24.96 -15.47 1.35
CA LYS A 238 -23.78 -14.56 1.36
C LYS A 238 -23.76 -13.52 2.48
N SER A 239 -24.77 -13.49 3.36
CA SER A 239 -24.95 -12.44 4.38
C SER A 239 -24.42 -12.80 5.77
N LYS A 240 -23.91 -14.02 6.00
CA LYS A 240 -23.62 -14.51 7.37
C LYS A 240 -22.21 -15.03 7.65
N GLN A 241 -21.34 -15.19 6.67
CA GLN A 241 -19.95 -15.58 6.99
C GLN A 241 -19.10 -14.33 7.30
N PRO A 242 -18.37 -14.31 8.43
CA PRO A 242 -17.49 -13.20 8.75
C PRO A 242 -16.35 -13.14 7.73
N THR A 243 -16.35 -12.12 6.88
CA THR A 243 -15.26 -11.83 5.94
C THR A 243 -13.96 -11.71 6.73
N THR A 244 -12.98 -12.56 6.42
CA THR A 244 -11.66 -12.48 7.04
C THR A 244 -10.90 -11.32 6.43
N ALA A 245 -10.15 -10.57 7.24
CA ALA A 245 -9.30 -9.53 6.70
C ALA A 245 -8.27 -10.10 5.72
N ARG A 246 -7.93 -9.31 4.69
CA ARG A 246 -6.95 -9.69 3.68
C ARG A 246 -5.67 -8.89 3.85
N VAL A 247 -4.54 -9.59 3.75
CA VAL A 247 -3.21 -8.98 3.85
C VAL A 247 -2.53 -9.00 2.48
N ILE A 248 -2.24 -7.82 1.95
CA ILE A 248 -1.45 -7.60 0.74
C ILE A 248 -0.03 -7.23 1.17
N ARG A 249 0.96 -7.91 0.60
CA ARG A 249 2.36 -7.77 0.99
C ARG A 249 3.18 -7.37 -0.22
N PHE A 250 4.02 -6.36 -0.05
CA PHE A 250 4.97 -5.91 -1.06
C PHE A 250 6.39 -5.86 -0.48
N ALA A 251 7.36 -6.23 -1.30
CA ALA A 251 8.78 -6.00 -1.05
C ALA A 251 9.38 -5.32 -2.30
N ASN A 252 9.99 -4.14 -2.14
CA ASN A 252 10.54 -3.36 -3.26
C ASN A 252 9.57 -3.26 -4.45
N ARG A 253 8.30 -2.92 -4.18
CA ARG A 253 7.20 -2.80 -5.16
C ARG A 253 6.82 -4.11 -5.89
N VAL A 254 7.33 -5.25 -5.44
CA VAL A 254 6.98 -6.59 -5.93
C VAL A 254 5.95 -7.23 -4.99
N PRO A 255 4.79 -7.70 -5.50
CA PRO A 255 3.80 -8.38 -4.67
C PRO A 255 4.27 -9.78 -4.26
N LEU A 256 4.02 -10.14 -3.00
CA LEU A 256 4.33 -11.45 -2.44
C LEU A 256 3.03 -12.25 -2.27
N LEU A 257 2.82 -13.27 -3.10
CA LEU A 257 1.55 -14.01 -3.15
C LEU A 257 1.55 -15.27 -2.29
N TYR A 258 2.68 -15.97 -2.22
CA TYR A 258 2.79 -17.28 -1.58
C TYR A 258 3.36 -17.19 -0.16
N GLN A 259 3.28 -18.29 0.58
CA GLN A 259 3.89 -18.45 1.92
C GLN A 259 3.55 -17.32 2.93
N GLN A 260 2.29 -16.88 2.94
CA GLN A 260 1.84 -15.77 3.79
C GLN A 260 2.09 -16.03 5.28
N SER A 261 1.82 -17.24 5.78
CA SER A 261 1.96 -17.61 7.20
C SER A 261 3.39 -17.49 7.73
N GLY A 262 4.40 -17.76 6.90
CA GLY A 262 5.81 -17.66 7.26
C GLY A 262 6.33 -16.22 7.33
N CYS A 263 5.61 -15.29 6.71
CA CYS A 263 6.06 -13.92 6.50
C CYS A 263 5.96 -13.05 7.77
N CYS A 264 7.00 -12.26 8.04
CA CYS A 264 7.02 -11.30 9.15
C CYS A 264 5.85 -10.30 9.11
N THR A 265 5.47 -9.85 7.92
CA THR A 265 4.35 -8.90 7.74
C THR A 265 3.01 -9.50 8.18
N PHE A 266 2.73 -10.74 7.77
CA PHE A 266 1.51 -11.45 8.16
C PHE A 266 1.48 -11.70 9.68
N LYS A 267 2.58 -12.20 10.25
CA LYS A 267 2.72 -12.39 11.70
C LYS A 267 2.52 -11.08 12.47
N SER A 268 3.02 -9.96 11.94
CA SER A 268 2.84 -8.64 12.56
C SER A 268 1.38 -8.16 12.56
N VAL A 269 0.61 -8.47 11.50
CA VAL A 269 -0.84 -8.20 11.45
C VAL A 269 -1.59 -9.05 12.47
N VAL A 270 -1.27 -10.35 12.56
CA VAL A 270 -1.90 -11.26 13.52
C VAL A 270 -1.61 -10.86 14.97
N ASP A 271 -0.36 -10.49 15.28
CA ASP A 271 0.06 -10.04 16.60
C ASP A 271 -0.59 -8.73 17.06
N THR A 272 -1.01 -7.90 16.10
CA THR A 272 -1.63 -6.60 16.39
C THR A 272 -3.03 -6.83 16.98
N LYS A 273 -3.31 -6.23 18.14
CA LYS A 273 -4.59 -6.36 18.85
C LYS A 273 -5.66 -5.46 18.23
N TRP A 274 -6.37 -5.95 17.22
CA TRP A 274 -7.37 -5.18 16.47
C TRP A 274 -8.64 -4.85 17.27
N ASN A 275 -8.92 -5.61 18.33
CA ASN A 275 -10.01 -5.32 19.27
C ASN A 275 -9.91 -3.90 19.85
N ASN A 276 -8.69 -3.39 20.08
CA ASN A 276 -8.47 -2.03 20.58
C ASN A 276 -8.88 -0.94 19.57
N TYR A 277 -8.85 -1.29 18.29
CA TYR A 277 -9.24 -0.44 17.17
C TYR A 277 -10.70 -0.66 16.72
N GLY A 278 -11.46 -1.51 17.41
CA GLY A 278 -12.89 -1.70 17.16
C GLY A 278 -13.25 -2.78 16.12
N LEU A 279 -12.28 -3.57 15.68
CA LEU A 279 -12.50 -4.78 14.86
C LEU A 279 -12.51 -6.02 15.75
N SER A 280 -13.39 -6.98 15.48
CA SER A 280 -13.42 -8.25 16.20
C SER A 280 -12.28 -9.17 15.73
N GLN A 281 -11.56 -9.78 16.65
CA GLN A 281 -10.44 -10.68 16.35
C GLN A 281 -10.40 -11.84 17.37
N ALA A 282 -10.35 -13.08 16.86
CA ALA A 282 -10.09 -14.27 17.68
C ALA A 282 -8.58 -14.44 17.95
N ARG A 283 -8.21 -15.18 18.98
CA ARG A 283 -6.82 -15.32 19.42
C ARG A 283 -5.93 -15.84 18.28
N SER A 284 -4.83 -15.14 18.00
CA SER A 284 -3.83 -15.52 16.98
C SER A 284 -4.40 -15.70 15.56
N SER A 285 -5.45 -14.97 15.23
CA SER A 285 -6.08 -14.98 13.90
C SER A 285 -6.15 -13.58 13.31
N LEU A 286 -6.44 -13.47 12.01
CA LEU A 286 -6.75 -12.19 11.39
C LEU A 286 -8.09 -11.64 11.91
N PRO A 287 -8.28 -10.31 11.93
CA PRO A 287 -9.55 -9.73 12.32
C PRO A 287 -10.67 -10.16 11.36
N GLN A 288 -11.85 -10.42 11.92
CA GLN A 288 -13.07 -10.75 11.20
C GLN A 288 -13.82 -9.45 10.88
N ALA A 289 -13.49 -8.88 9.73
CA ALA A 289 -14.08 -7.65 9.22
C ALA A 289 -13.79 -7.48 7.71
N PRO A 290 -14.62 -6.73 6.97
CA PRO A 290 -14.34 -6.30 5.61
C PRO A 290 -13.19 -5.30 5.59
N PHE A 291 -11.96 -5.82 5.68
CA PHE A 291 -10.75 -5.07 5.98
C PHE A 291 -9.58 -5.58 5.14
N VAL A 292 -8.88 -4.67 4.47
CA VAL A 292 -7.63 -4.96 3.76
C VAL A 292 -6.49 -4.18 4.38
N VAL A 293 -5.38 -4.87 4.59
CA VAL A 293 -4.11 -4.27 5.02
C VAL A 293 -3.08 -4.48 3.93
N LEU A 294 -2.46 -3.41 3.47
CA LEU A 294 -1.32 -3.40 2.58
C LEU A 294 -0.08 -3.07 3.40
N ILE A 295 0.97 -3.88 3.29
CA ILE A 295 2.27 -3.59 3.91
C ILE A 295 3.34 -3.66 2.82
N HIS A 296 4.11 -2.59 2.69
CA HIS A 296 5.26 -2.51 1.80
C HIS A 296 6.55 -2.35 2.60
N MET A 297 7.57 -3.12 2.25
CA MET A 297 8.94 -2.94 2.71
C MET A 297 9.82 -2.53 1.53
N ALA A 298 10.43 -1.35 1.63
CA ALA A 298 11.49 -0.90 0.73
C ALA A 298 12.84 -1.09 1.42
N SER A 299 13.80 -1.77 0.77
CA SER A 299 15.15 -1.98 1.29
C SER A 299 16.13 -2.32 0.17
N VAL A 300 17.40 -1.97 0.33
CA VAL A 300 18.47 -2.36 -0.61
C VAL A 300 18.62 -3.87 -0.68
N TRP A 301 18.50 -4.51 0.48
CA TRP A 301 18.46 -5.95 0.61
C TRP A 301 17.19 -6.29 1.37
N VAL A 302 16.34 -7.18 0.86
CA VAL A 302 15.16 -7.65 1.60
C VAL A 302 15.49 -9.03 2.15
N PRO A 303 15.31 -9.30 3.45
CA PRO A 303 15.68 -10.57 4.02
C PRO A 303 14.59 -11.58 3.72
N PHE A 304 14.77 -12.42 2.71
CA PHE A 304 13.83 -13.47 2.37
C PHE A 304 14.12 -14.75 3.15
N THR A 305 13.07 -15.53 3.47
CA THR A 305 13.21 -16.84 4.13
C THR A 305 13.72 -17.94 3.19
N SER A 306 13.53 -17.76 1.89
CA SER A 306 13.92 -18.72 0.85
C SER A 306 14.37 -17.98 -0.41
N GLU A 307 15.07 -18.69 -1.29
CA GLU A 307 15.54 -18.22 -2.59
C GLU A 307 14.38 -17.85 -3.54
N SER A 308 13.18 -18.37 -3.27
CA SER A 308 11.95 -18.05 -4.00
C SER A 308 11.43 -16.64 -3.74
N LYS A 309 11.94 -15.94 -2.71
CA LYS A 309 11.59 -14.54 -2.39
C LYS A 309 10.10 -14.28 -2.09
N GLU A 310 9.38 -15.26 -1.54
CA GLU A 310 7.92 -15.15 -1.29
C GLU A 310 7.56 -14.66 0.13
N ALA A 311 8.51 -14.72 1.08
CA ALA A 311 8.27 -14.31 2.45
C ALA A 311 9.49 -13.59 3.06
N ILE A 312 9.21 -12.47 3.71
CA ILE A 312 10.16 -11.70 4.51
C ILE A 312 10.40 -12.42 5.84
N ALA A 313 11.68 -12.59 6.18
CA ALA A 313 12.15 -13.20 7.40
C ALA A 313 11.84 -12.35 8.64
N ASP A 314 11.83 -13.01 9.79
CA ASP A 314 11.30 -12.46 11.03
C ASP A 314 12.41 -11.84 11.89
N TYR A 315 12.65 -10.55 11.69
CA TYR A 315 13.58 -9.76 12.50
C TYR A 315 12.81 -8.81 13.42
N ASP A 316 13.30 -8.63 14.64
CA ASP A 316 12.65 -7.80 15.66
C ASP A 316 12.58 -6.32 15.26
N GLU A 317 13.63 -5.78 14.62
CA GLU A 317 13.68 -4.41 14.14
C GLU A 317 12.61 -4.15 13.06
N ILE A 318 12.47 -5.08 12.12
CA ILE A 318 11.48 -5.02 11.04
C ILE A 318 10.07 -5.16 11.63
N ARG A 319 9.85 -6.17 12.48
CA ARG A 319 8.56 -6.42 13.14
C ARG A 319 8.11 -5.21 13.96
N LYS A 320 9.03 -4.58 14.69
CA LYS A 320 8.75 -3.37 15.49
C LYS A 320 8.23 -2.24 14.61
N GLU A 321 8.92 -1.92 13.50
CA GLU A 321 8.49 -0.84 12.60
C GLU A 321 7.16 -1.15 11.89
N ILE A 322 6.94 -2.41 11.49
CA ILE A 322 5.64 -2.83 10.94
C ILE A 322 4.52 -2.62 11.97
N LYS A 323 4.72 -3.05 13.23
CA LYS A 323 3.71 -2.85 14.29
C LYS A 323 3.44 -1.38 14.59
N LEU A 324 4.45 -0.52 14.52
CA LEU A 324 4.29 0.92 14.69
C LEU A 324 3.46 1.53 13.54
N GLY A 325 3.76 1.17 12.28
CA GLY A 325 2.97 1.61 11.12
C GLY A 325 1.52 1.11 11.16
N LEU A 326 1.31 -0.17 11.52
CA LEU A 326 -0.02 -0.74 11.71
C LEU A 326 -0.79 -0.02 12.82
N SER A 327 -0.12 0.35 13.91
CA SER A 327 -0.76 1.06 15.02
C SER A 327 -1.15 2.48 14.66
N GLU A 328 -0.35 3.16 13.84
CA GLU A 328 -0.63 4.53 13.36
C GLU A 328 -1.91 4.57 12.51
N CYS A 329 -1.99 3.73 11.48
CA CYS A 329 -3.19 3.58 10.65
C CYS A 329 -4.37 2.99 11.45
N GLY A 330 -4.10 2.05 12.37
CA GLY A 330 -5.12 1.44 13.23
C GLY A 330 -5.82 2.44 14.15
N ARG A 331 -5.12 3.46 14.67
CA ARG A 331 -5.74 4.54 15.46
C ARG A 331 -6.71 5.37 14.61
N ARG A 332 -6.32 5.72 13.38
CA ARG A 332 -7.19 6.46 12.44
C ARG A 332 -8.46 5.67 12.12
N LEU A 333 -8.30 4.38 11.80
CA LEU A 333 -9.42 3.46 11.60
C LEU A 333 -10.33 3.35 12.83
N GLY A 334 -9.75 3.22 14.02
CA GLY A 334 -10.52 3.11 15.26
C GLY A 334 -11.38 4.34 15.54
N THR A 335 -10.88 5.53 15.23
CA THR A 335 -11.65 6.78 15.29
C THR A 335 -12.83 6.75 14.31
N TYR A 336 -12.62 6.33 13.07
CA TYR A 336 -13.68 6.17 12.07
C TYR A 336 -14.77 5.18 12.53
N ILE A 337 -14.40 3.99 12.99
CA ILE A 337 -15.35 2.95 13.44
C ILE A 337 -16.18 3.45 14.62
N ARG A 338 -15.56 4.12 15.60
CA ARG A 338 -16.29 4.69 16.75
C ARG A 338 -17.29 5.75 16.32
N ARG A 339 -16.93 6.63 15.37
CA ARG A 339 -17.86 7.61 14.78
C ARG A 339 -19.02 6.92 14.07
N LYS A 340 -18.76 5.90 13.25
CA LYS A 340 -19.80 5.14 12.55
C LYS A 340 -20.78 4.46 13.51
N LYS A 341 -20.27 3.80 14.57
CA LYS A 341 -21.12 3.19 15.62
C LYS A 341 -21.95 4.23 16.36
N LYS A 342 -21.37 5.38 16.71
CA LYS A 342 -22.06 6.49 17.37
C LYS A 342 -23.22 7.02 16.50
N ARG A 343 -22.96 7.26 15.19
CA ARG A 343 -23.98 7.67 14.22
C ARG A 343 -25.12 6.65 14.12
N SER A 344 -24.77 5.36 13.97
CA SER A 344 -25.76 4.28 13.89
C SER A 344 -26.63 4.18 15.16
N HIS A 345 -26.03 4.30 16.34
CA HIS A 345 -26.78 4.30 17.60
C HIS A 345 -27.75 5.47 17.71
N PHE A 346 -27.35 6.68 17.31
CA PHE A 346 -28.27 7.82 17.30
C PHE A 346 -29.38 7.69 16.24
N ALA A 347 -29.07 7.13 15.06
CA ALA A 347 -30.08 6.84 14.04
C ALA A 347 -31.12 5.83 14.56
N GLN A 348 -30.69 4.71 15.16
CA GLN A 348 -31.59 3.74 15.78
C GLN A 348 -32.44 4.36 16.88
N ARG A 349 -31.85 5.24 17.70
CA ARG A 349 -32.57 5.98 18.74
C ARG A 349 -33.62 6.92 18.14
N ARG A 350 -33.33 7.58 17.02
CA ARG A 350 -34.28 8.42 16.28
C ARG A 350 -35.46 7.59 15.75
N ASP A 351 -35.18 6.42 15.17
CA ASP A 351 -36.23 5.51 14.66
C ASP A 351 -37.11 4.97 15.80
N VAL A 352 -36.51 4.68 16.95
CA VAL A 352 -37.23 4.32 18.18
C VAL A 352 -38.15 5.46 18.62
N PHE A 353 -37.64 6.69 18.71
CA PHE A 353 -38.46 7.84 19.07
C PHE A 353 -39.61 8.08 18.10
N HIS A 354 -39.39 8.01 16.78
CA HIS A 354 -40.48 8.18 15.81
C HIS A 354 -41.59 7.14 15.95
N ARG A 355 -41.26 5.89 16.32
CA ARG A 355 -42.26 4.85 16.62
C ARG A 355 -43.05 5.18 17.87
N TYR A 356 -42.39 5.57 18.96
CA TYR A 356 -43.07 5.87 20.24
C TYR A 356 -43.83 7.20 20.25
N ILE A 357 -43.41 8.20 19.47
CA ILE A 357 -44.12 9.49 19.36
C ILE A 357 -45.57 9.26 18.95
N HIS A 358 -45.84 8.31 18.06
CA HIS A 358 -47.20 8.00 17.66
C HIS A 358 -48.06 7.50 18.84
N GLU A 359 -47.54 6.55 19.60
CA GLU A 359 -48.23 5.93 20.75
C GLU A 359 -48.49 6.93 21.88
N ILE A 360 -47.50 7.78 22.17
CA ILE A 360 -47.59 8.81 23.21
C ILE A 360 -48.66 9.83 22.84
N VAL A 361 -48.70 10.27 21.58
CA VAL A 361 -49.69 11.25 21.11
C VAL A 361 -51.12 10.69 21.22
N GLU A 362 -51.33 9.40 20.92
CA GLU A 362 -52.64 8.75 21.07
C GLU A 362 -53.05 8.60 22.54
N SER A 363 -52.12 8.20 23.41
CA SER A 363 -52.36 8.07 24.85
C SER A 363 -52.66 9.42 25.52
N CYS A 364 -51.92 10.48 25.18
CA CYS A 364 -52.14 11.82 25.70
C CYS A 364 -53.48 12.41 25.25
N ARG A 365 -53.94 12.08 24.03
CA ARG A 365 -55.26 12.46 23.53
C ARG A 365 -56.39 11.78 24.30
N ALA A 366 -56.19 10.52 24.72
CA ALA A 366 -57.18 9.80 25.51
C ALA A 366 -57.38 10.41 26.91
N MET A 367 -56.34 11.02 27.49
CA MET A 367 -56.40 11.60 28.84
C MET A 367 -56.72 13.10 28.86
N THR A 368 -56.36 13.84 27.80
CA THR A 368 -56.43 15.31 27.77
C THR A 368 -56.81 15.82 26.38
N VAL A 369 -57.59 16.91 26.32
CA VAL A 369 -57.93 17.59 25.06
C VAL A 369 -56.70 18.33 24.55
N CYS A 370 -55.95 17.67 23.67
CA CYS A 370 -54.75 18.23 23.04
C CYS A 370 -54.80 18.05 21.51
N ASN A 371 -54.21 19.00 20.78
CA ASN A 371 -54.16 18.94 19.32
C ASN A 371 -53.11 17.92 18.86
N LYS A 372 -53.53 16.93 18.08
CA LYS A 372 -52.71 15.77 17.66
C LYS A 372 -51.47 16.21 16.88
N ASP A 373 -51.65 17.13 15.96
CA ASP A 373 -50.59 17.52 15.03
C ASP A 373 -49.56 18.44 15.70
N ASP A 374 -49.99 19.34 16.58
CA ASP A 374 -49.10 20.23 17.32
C ASP A 374 -48.22 19.44 18.31
N LEU A 375 -48.80 18.48 19.04
CA LEU A 375 -48.05 17.64 19.98
C LEU A 375 -47.07 16.71 19.25
N ARG A 376 -47.49 16.14 18.11
CA ARG A 376 -46.62 15.31 17.27
C ARG A 376 -45.45 16.12 16.72
N ASN A 377 -45.70 17.34 16.25
CA ASN A 377 -44.66 18.22 15.72
C ASN A 377 -43.69 18.66 16.82
N ALA A 378 -44.19 19.04 18.00
CA ALA A 378 -43.35 19.43 19.13
C ALA A 378 -42.46 18.26 19.63
N LEU A 379 -43.02 17.05 19.73
CA LEU A 379 -42.26 15.85 20.11
C LEU A 379 -41.28 15.41 19.02
N SER A 380 -41.63 15.58 17.75
CA SER A 380 -40.72 15.32 16.63
C SER A 380 -39.58 16.33 16.59
N GLU A 381 -39.83 17.60 16.89
CA GLU A 381 -38.80 18.64 17.00
C GLU A 381 -37.90 18.42 18.23
N LEU A 382 -38.46 17.97 19.35
CA LEU A 382 -37.69 17.58 20.54
C LEU A 382 -36.82 16.36 20.26
N ALA A 383 -37.36 15.35 19.57
CA ALA A 383 -36.61 14.17 19.16
C ALA A 383 -35.50 14.55 18.17
N ALA A 384 -35.75 15.46 17.23
CA ALA A 384 -34.74 16.01 16.34
C ALA A 384 -33.62 16.70 17.15
N ARG A 385 -33.94 17.66 18.03
CA ARG A 385 -32.92 18.32 18.89
C ARG A 385 -32.13 17.35 19.76
N ALA A 386 -32.78 16.34 20.32
CA ALA A 386 -32.11 15.32 21.14
C ALA A 386 -31.26 14.34 20.30
N THR A 387 -31.54 14.23 19.00
CA THR A 387 -30.81 13.38 18.05
C THR A 387 -29.99 14.17 17.04
N ASP A 388 -29.85 15.49 17.18
CA ASP A 388 -29.03 16.36 16.31
C ASP A 388 -27.57 15.87 16.24
N ALA A 389 -27.09 15.17 17.27
CA ALA A 389 -25.79 14.51 17.28
C ALA A 389 -25.64 13.34 16.28
N ALA A 390 -26.74 12.86 15.70
CA ALA A 390 -26.76 11.92 14.56
C ALA A 390 -26.33 12.61 13.26
N ASP A 391 -26.72 13.88 13.12
CA ASP A 391 -26.55 14.71 11.92
C ASP A 391 -25.32 15.64 12.04
N MET A 392 -24.65 15.67 13.20
CA MET A 392 -23.39 16.40 13.40
C MET A 392 -22.25 15.80 12.57
N GLU A 393 -21.70 16.60 11.67
CA GLU A 393 -20.41 16.35 11.03
C GLU A 393 -19.29 16.60 12.05
N PHE A 394 -18.53 15.56 12.36
CA PHE A 394 -17.36 15.64 13.22
C PHE A 394 -16.15 15.98 12.36
N ASP A 395 -15.27 16.85 12.86
CA ASP A 395 -13.94 17.02 12.26
C ASP A 395 -13.12 15.75 12.43
N ASP A 396 -12.03 15.69 11.70
CA ASP A 396 -11.07 14.61 11.71
C ASP A 396 -10.46 14.32 13.09
N HIS A 397 -10.55 15.24 14.05
CA HIS A 397 -10.09 15.07 15.43
C HIS A 397 -11.21 14.74 16.45
N GLY A 398 -12.46 14.61 15.99
CA GLY A 398 -13.60 14.23 16.82
C GLY A 398 -14.24 15.38 17.58
N LYS A 399 -13.95 16.63 17.20
CA LYS A 399 -14.67 17.83 17.62
C LYS A 399 -15.86 18.08 16.71
N ILE A 400 -16.89 18.72 17.24
CA ILE A 400 -18.11 19.07 16.49
C ILE A 400 -17.75 20.24 15.57
N ILE A 401 -17.91 20.09 14.24
CA ILE A 401 -17.79 21.21 13.31
C ILE A 401 -19.05 22.06 13.44
N ALA A 402 -18.99 23.12 14.22
CA ALA A 402 -19.95 24.21 14.08
C ALA A 402 -19.63 24.93 12.76
N LYS A 403 -20.32 24.57 11.66
CA LYS A 403 -20.26 25.20 10.32
C LYS A 403 -19.25 26.35 10.21
N ARG A 404 -17.95 26.02 10.07
CA ARG A 404 -16.94 26.99 9.63
C ARG A 404 -16.66 26.69 8.17
N LYS A 405 -17.12 27.60 7.30
CA LYS A 405 -16.62 27.69 5.93
C LYS A 405 -15.11 27.90 5.99
N GLY A 406 -14.36 26.98 5.40
CA GLY A 406 -12.94 27.14 5.10
C GLY A 406 -12.00 26.86 6.27
N SER A 407 -11.72 25.59 6.51
CA SER A 407 -10.40 25.13 6.95
C SER A 407 -10.27 23.66 6.62
N GLU A 408 -9.73 23.36 5.43
CA GLU A 408 -9.12 22.06 5.12
C GLU A 408 -7.96 21.89 6.11
N SER A 409 -8.22 21.27 7.26
CA SER A 409 -7.16 20.63 8.03
C SER A 409 -7.12 19.19 7.55
N GLU A 410 -6.43 18.98 6.44
CA GLU A 410 -6.14 17.66 5.88
C GLU A 410 -5.57 16.77 6.99
N MET A 411 -6.30 15.73 7.38
CA MET A 411 -5.63 14.58 7.98
C MET A 411 -4.73 13.99 6.90
N ASP A 412 -3.42 14.22 7.02
CA ASP A 412 -2.40 13.67 6.14
C ASP A 412 -2.71 12.19 5.84
N ASN A 413 -3.09 11.92 4.58
CA ASN A 413 -3.26 10.58 4.03
C ASN A 413 -4.47 9.76 4.55
N THR A 414 -5.64 10.37 4.78
CA THR A 414 -6.90 9.65 5.06
C THR A 414 -8.03 10.09 4.12
N ILE A 415 -8.77 9.13 3.55
CA ILE A 415 -9.88 9.39 2.63
C ILE A 415 -11.11 8.61 3.10
N VAL A 416 -12.23 9.32 3.30
CA VAL A 416 -13.51 8.74 3.69
C VAL A 416 -14.52 9.04 2.60
N LEU A 417 -15.10 8.00 1.99
CA LEU A 417 -16.15 8.15 1.00
C LEU A 417 -17.52 8.09 1.69
N GLY A 418 -18.38 9.07 1.42
CA GLY A 418 -19.76 9.07 1.91
C GLY A 418 -20.61 7.99 1.21
N GLU A 419 -21.66 7.49 1.88
CA GLU A 419 -22.57 6.45 1.34
C GLU A 419 -23.25 6.85 0.01
N SER A 420 -23.25 8.13 -0.36
CA SER A 420 -23.83 8.68 -1.61
C SER A 420 -22.79 9.09 -2.66
N GLU A 421 -21.50 9.13 -2.31
CA GLU A 421 -20.43 9.44 -3.25
C GLU A 421 -19.92 8.14 -3.86
N GLN A 422 -20.43 7.82 -5.05
CA GLN A 422 -19.81 6.78 -5.87
C GLN A 422 -18.37 7.19 -6.13
N ALA A 423 -17.47 6.30 -5.74
CA ALA A 423 -16.05 6.45 -5.97
C ALA A 423 -15.75 6.74 -7.47
N PRO A 424 -14.67 7.48 -7.76
CA PRO A 424 -14.49 8.15 -9.05
C PRO A 424 -14.63 7.20 -10.26
N PRO A 425 -15.25 7.65 -11.36
CA PRO A 425 -15.53 6.81 -12.51
C PRO A 425 -14.22 6.34 -13.17
N GLY A 426 -13.99 5.02 -13.17
CA GLY A 426 -12.75 4.39 -13.67
C GLY A 426 -12.24 3.23 -12.82
N GLN A 427 -12.86 2.96 -11.67
CA GLN A 427 -12.51 1.85 -10.79
C GLN A 427 -12.68 0.48 -11.45
N MET A 428 -11.67 -0.36 -11.29
CA MET A 428 -11.76 -1.79 -11.53
C MET A 428 -12.29 -2.48 -10.26
N GLU A 429 -12.99 -3.59 -10.41
CA GLU A 429 -13.33 -4.44 -9.28
C GLU A 429 -12.17 -5.38 -8.99
N LEU A 430 -11.41 -5.12 -7.92
CA LEU A 430 -10.52 -6.13 -7.37
C LEU A 430 -11.35 -7.33 -6.88
N PHE A 431 -10.88 -8.52 -7.19
CA PHE A 431 -11.35 -9.80 -6.62
C PHE A 431 -12.78 -10.22 -7.01
N ALA A 432 -13.36 -9.65 -8.05
CA ALA A 432 -14.54 -10.24 -8.66
C ALA A 432 -14.15 -11.60 -9.28
N GLY A 433 -14.93 -12.65 -8.98
CA GLY A 433 -14.89 -13.88 -9.74
C GLY A 433 -15.13 -13.58 -11.23
N ASP A 434 -14.51 -14.37 -12.11
CA ASP A 434 -14.32 -14.14 -13.55
C ASP A 434 -15.59 -14.06 -14.44
N ASP A 435 -16.76 -13.73 -13.90
CA ASP A 435 -18.07 -13.89 -14.55
C ASP A 435 -18.72 -12.60 -15.10
N GLU A 436 -17.95 -11.55 -15.40
CA GLU A 436 -18.49 -10.43 -16.20
C GLU A 436 -18.03 -10.46 -17.66
N SER A 437 -19.00 -10.59 -18.57
CA SER A 437 -18.79 -10.59 -20.02
C SER A 437 -18.39 -9.20 -20.57
N ILE A 438 -17.51 -9.21 -21.58
CA ILE A 438 -16.94 -8.02 -22.26
C ILE A 438 -18.02 -7.07 -22.85
N THR A 439 -19.21 -7.61 -23.13
CA THR A 439 -20.37 -6.91 -23.67
C THR A 439 -20.94 -5.86 -22.71
N GLU A 440 -20.97 -6.14 -21.41
CA GLU A 440 -21.52 -5.22 -20.41
C GLU A 440 -20.53 -4.08 -20.08
N ARG A 441 -19.23 -4.37 -20.11
CA ARG A 441 -18.15 -3.38 -19.91
C ARG A 441 -18.12 -2.33 -21.02
N LYS A 442 -18.30 -2.72 -22.29
CA LYS A 442 -18.40 -1.78 -23.43
C LYS A 442 -19.66 -0.91 -23.36
N ALA A 443 -20.78 -1.43 -22.85
CA ALA A 443 -22.01 -0.68 -22.68
C ALA A 443 -21.91 0.38 -21.57
N ARG A 444 -21.24 0.07 -20.45
CA ARG A 444 -20.96 1.02 -19.36
C ARG A 444 -20.03 2.16 -19.78
N ALA A 445 -18.95 1.85 -20.53
CA ALA A 445 -18.03 2.85 -21.05
C ALA A 445 -18.66 3.80 -22.09
N LYS A 446 -19.62 3.31 -22.91
CA LYS A 446 -20.41 4.18 -23.80
C LYS A 446 -21.39 5.07 -23.04
N LYS A 447 -22.02 4.58 -21.96
CA LYS A 447 -22.93 5.37 -21.12
C LYS A 447 -22.19 6.48 -20.34
N SER A 448 -20.98 6.24 -19.85
CA SER A 448 -20.17 7.25 -19.15
C SER A 448 -19.68 8.37 -20.08
N LYS A 449 -19.22 8.04 -21.30
CA LYS A 449 -18.88 9.03 -22.33
C LYS A 449 -20.09 9.88 -22.79
N LYS A 450 -21.31 9.32 -22.75
CA LYS A 450 -22.54 10.06 -23.10
C LYS A 450 -22.97 11.02 -21.99
N LYS A 451 -22.75 10.67 -20.71
CA LYS A 451 -23.00 11.55 -19.55
C LYS A 451 -21.99 12.71 -19.47
N SER A 452 -20.70 12.47 -19.75
CA SER A 452 -19.68 13.53 -19.72
C SER A 452 -19.83 14.55 -20.86
N LYS A 453 -20.30 14.12 -22.04
CA LYS A 453 -20.70 15.06 -23.12
C LYS A 453 -21.90 15.92 -22.73
N LYS A 454 -22.94 15.32 -22.13
CA LYS A 454 -24.14 16.05 -21.70
C LYS A 454 -23.87 17.10 -20.60
N ALA A 455 -22.85 16.88 -19.77
CA ALA A 455 -22.43 17.83 -18.74
C ALA A 455 -21.59 19.00 -19.29
N LYS A 456 -20.90 18.83 -20.43
CA LYS A 456 -20.13 19.91 -21.09
C LYS A 456 -21.00 20.82 -21.97
N ASP A 457 -22.14 20.36 -22.46
CA ASP A 457 -23.04 21.16 -23.31
C ASP A 457 -24.05 22.03 -22.53
N ALA A 458 -24.07 21.97 -21.19
CA ALA A 458 -24.86 22.87 -20.36
C ALA A 458 -24.10 24.19 -20.11
N LYS A 459 -24.36 25.20 -20.95
CA LYS A 459 -23.82 26.58 -20.81
C LYS A 459 -24.15 27.19 -19.44
N PRO A 460 -23.26 28.05 -18.87
CA PRO A 460 -23.56 28.80 -17.65
C PRO A 460 -24.51 29.97 -17.95
N ALA A 461 -25.59 30.07 -17.16
CA ALA A 461 -26.50 31.20 -17.20
C ALA A 461 -25.80 32.46 -16.64
N MET A 462 -25.53 33.43 -17.52
CA MET A 462 -24.99 34.75 -17.16
C MET A 462 -26.06 35.62 -16.49
N SER A 463 -25.59 36.37 -15.49
CA SER A 463 -26.30 37.31 -14.64
C SER A 463 -26.85 38.52 -15.39
N THR A 464 -28.13 38.82 -15.20
CA THR A 464 -28.73 40.09 -15.63
C THR A 464 -28.48 41.17 -14.57
N GLY A 465 -27.49 42.03 -14.82
CA GLY A 465 -27.27 43.26 -14.06
C GLY A 465 -28.34 44.32 -14.35
N LYS A 466 -29.06 44.74 -13.30
CA LYS A 466 -29.95 45.92 -13.33
C LYS A 466 -29.13 47.20 -13.34
N LYS A 467 -29.10 47.91 -14.48
CA LYS A 467 -28.78 49.35 -14.54
C LYS A 467 -29.99 50.15 -14.07
N LYS A 468 -29.89 50.84 -12.93
CA LYS A 468 -30.74 52.00 -12.59
C LYS A 468 -29.92 53.27 -12.84
N LYS A 469 -30.41 54.14 -13.73
CA LYS A 469 -29.95 55.52 -13.92
C LYS A 469 -31.18 56.42 -13.73
N LYS A 470 -31.13 57.36 -12.79
CA LYS A 470 -31.58 58.78 -12.95
C LYS A 470 -31.61 59.52 -11.60
N ARG A 471 -30.97 60.69 -11.61
CA ARG A 471 -31.37 62.01 -11.08
C ARG A 471 -31.85 62.04 -9.61
N LYS A 472 -31.25 62.82 -8.72
CA LYS A 472 -30.95 64.27 -8.77
C LYS A 472 -29.71 64.56 -7.93
#